data_AF-A0A6I4N1J8-F1
#
_entry.id   AF-A0A6I4N1J8-F1
#
_cell.length_a   1.000
_cell.length_b   1.000
_cell.length_c   1.000
_cell.angle_alpha   90.00
_cell.angle_beta   90.00
_cell.angle_gamma   90.00
#
_symmetry.space_group_name_H-M   'P 1'
#
loop_
_entity.id
_entity.type
_entity.pdbx_description
1 polymer ?
#
loop_
_entity_poly.entity_id
_entity_poly.type
_entity_poly.pdbx_seq_one_letter_code
_entity_poly.pdbx_strand_id
1 'polypeptide(L)'
;MAENTSETASGTPAVPTPAEAVAAGQIPAQTPPPPAQQKTTSGPQAQEAAKAEITDWESEATKWKALSRQHENKHLAALGFKSKDEIDQLRQAAQKHAEFEDTQKSELQRANERATSVEQKLTELQSTNARLMAAATHNIPPDLIDLLGSGSDEEINTRAEVLAERLKASAPPSAATQHRPVESLTPGAATASGSAEATPDQWIRTMAGRTP
;
A
#
# COMPACT_ATOMS: atom_id res chain seq x y z
N MET A 1 -2.57 34.83 21.88
CA MET A 1 -3.33 35.58 20.87
C MET A 1 -3.50 34.63 19.70
N ALA A 2 -4.55 33.82 19.75
CA ALA A 2 -5.90 34.13 19.30
C ALA A 2 -6.09 33.51 17.89
N GLU A 3 -6.74 32.36 17.96
CA GLU A 3 -7.54 31.65 16.96
C GLU A 3 -7.94 32.45 15.71
N ASN A 4 -7.88 31.81 14.55
CA ASN A 4 -9.06 31.80 13.69
C ASN A 4 -9.11 30.54 12.81
N THR A 5 -9.82 29.55 13.32
CA THR A 5 -10.46 28.47 12.56
C THR A 5 -11.80 29.03 12.06
N SER A 6 -12.08 28.98 10.76
CA SER A 6 -13.45 29.07 10.22
C SER A 6 -13.52 28.40 8.86
N GLU A 7 -13.81 27.11 8.94
CA GLU A 7 -14.49 26.31 7.95
C GLU A 7 -15.89 26.92 7.70
N THR A 8 -16.25 27.24 6.46
CA THR A 8 -17.65 27.24 6.05
C THR A 8 -17.76 27.08 4.54
N ALA A 9 -18.34 25.95 4.16
CA ALA A 9 -18.76 25.59 2.83
C ALA A 9 -19.53 26.73 2.16
N SER A 10 -19.13 27.11 0.94
CA SER A 10 -19.90 27.98 0.07
C SER A 10 -20.10 27.30 -1.28
N GLY A 11 -21.24 26.63 -1.35
CA GLY A 11 -22.10 26.46 -2.52
C GLY A 11 -21.45 26.37 -3.90
N THR A 12 -21.36 25.15 -4.41
CA THR A 12 -21.56 24.85 -5.82
C THR A 12 -22.81 25.61 -6.33
N PRO A 13 -22.73 26.49 -7.35
CA PRO A 13 -23.95 26.97 -7.99
C PRO A 13 -24.53 25.81 -8.80
N ALA A 14 -25.58 25.20 -8.26
CA ALA A 14 -26.44 24.27 -8.97
C ALA A 14 -26.99 24.97 -10.22
N VAL A 15 -26.63 24.46 -11.40
CA VAL A 15 -27.21 24.88 -12.67
C VAL A 15 -28.67 24.43 -12.68
N PRO A 16 -29.67 25.33 -12.75
CA PRO A 16 -31.07 24.94 -12.77
C PRO A 16 -31.40 24.21 -14.08
N THR A 17 -32.11 23.10 -13.94
CA THR A 17 -32.67 22.33 -15.06
C THR A 17 -33.78 23.15 -15.74
N PRO A 18 -33.94 23.12 -17.07
CA PRO A 18 -34.84 24.03 -17.82
C PRO A 18 -36.34 23.93 -17.50
N ALA A 19 -36.76 23.06 -16.59
CA ALA A 19 -38.16 22.91 -16.20
C ALA A 19 -38.64 23.92 -15.14
N GLU A 20 -37.75 24.61 -14.42
CA GLU A 20 -38.13 25.46 -13.28
C GLU A 20 -38.14 26.98 -13.59
N ALA A 21 -37.72 27.38 -14.81
CA ALA A 21 -37.75 28.80 -15.23
C ALA A 21 -39.10 29.27 -15.80
N VAL A 22 -40.09 28.39 -15.93
CA VAL A 22 -41.43 28.75 -16.46
C VAL A 22 -42.35 29.33 -15.37
N ALA A 23 -42.02 29.17 -14.08
CA ALA A 23 -42.88 29.58 -12.96
C ALA A 23 -42.65 31.02 -12.45
N ALA A 24 -41.63 31.74 -12.92
CA ALA A 24 -41.25 33.06 -12.39
C ALA A 24 -41.70 34.27 -13.24
N GLY A 25 -42.77 34.12 -14.04
CA GLY A 25 -43.54 35.28 -14.55
C GLY A 25 -42.79 36.31 -15.39
N GLN A 26 -41.71 35.92 -16.08
CA GLN A 26 -40.85 36.85 -16.83
C GLN A 26 -40.64 36.38 -18.27
N ILE A 27 -41.74 36.28 -19.02
CA ILE A 27 -41.72 36.22 -20.49
C ILE A 27 -42.81 37.18 -20.99
N PRO A 28 -42.48 38.24 -21.76
CA PRO A 28 -43.49 39.04 -22.42
C PRO A 28 -44.29 38.15 -23.39
N ALA A 29 -45.61 38.19 -23.25
CA ALA A 29 -46.56 37.46 -24.08
C ALA A 29 -46.35 37.79 -25.56
N GLN A 30 -45.91 36.80 -26.35
CA GLN A 30 -46.03 36.85 -27.80
C GLN A 30 -47.47 36.56 -28.18
N THR A 31 -48.14 37.56 -28.72
CA THR A 31 -49.42 37.41 -29.42
C THR A 31 -49.23 36.52 -30.66
N PRO A 32 -50.10 35.53 -30.91
CA PRO A 32 -50.06 34.75 -32.14
C PRO A 32 -50.45 35.63 -33.35
N PRO A 33 -49.78 35.49 -34.51
CA PRO A 33 -50.15 36.21 -35.73
C PRO A 33 -51.48 35.67 -36.31
N PRO A 34 -52.27 36.52 -37.02
CA PRO A 34 -53.54 36.12 -37.61
C PRO A 34 -53.35 35.15 -38.80
N PRO A 35 -54.35 34.32 -39.12
CA PRO A 35 -54.26 33.34 -40.19
C PRO A 35 -54.16 34.02 -41.57
N ALA A 36 -53.09 33.69 -42.30
CA ALA A 36 -52.90 34.10 -43.69
C ALA A 36 -54.02 33.51 -44.57
N GLN A 37 -54.76 34.39 -45.24
CA GLN A 37 -55.74 34.03 -46.25
C GLN A 37 -55.04 33.34 -47.43
N GLN A 38 -55.49 32.13 -47.74
CA GLN A 38 -55.23 31.45 -48.99
C GLN A 38 -55.77 32.28 -50.16
N LYS A 39 -54.88 32.79 -51.02
CA LYS A 39 -55.22 33.05 -52.42
C LYS A 39 -54.70 31.90 -53.24
N THR A 40 -55.62 31.01 -53.61
CA THR A 40 -55.47 30.06 -54.71
C THR A 40 -55.46 30.84 -56.03
N THR A 41 -54.35 30.82 -56.75
CA THR A 41 -54.35 30.95 -58.21
C THR A 41 -53.48 29.86 -58.79
N SER A 42 -54.15 28.80 -59.24
CA SER A 42 -53.60 27.73 -60.06
C SER A 42 -53.16 28.30 -61.40
N GLY A 43 -51.88 28.16 -61.72
CA GLY A 43 -51.33 28.30 -63.06
C GLY A 43 -50.38 27.14 -63.34
N PRO A 44 -50.32 26.55 -64.55
CA PRO A 44 -49.48 25.38 -64.86
C PRO A 44 -47.97 25.67 -64.94
N GLN A 45 -47.48 26.61 -64.14
CA GLN A 45 -46.06 26.95 -63.96
C GLN A 45 -45.54 26.60 -62.56
N ALA A 46 -46.42 26.19 -61.63
CA ALA A 46 -46.08 25.94 -60.23
C ALA A 46 -45.37 24.60 -59.96
N GLN A 47 -45.40 23.65 -60.89
CA GLN A 47 -44.71 22.35 -60.71
C GLN A 47 -43.21 22.40 -61.04
N GLU A 48 -42.76 23.41 -61.78
CA GLU A 48 -41.35 23.63 -62.06
C GLU A 48 -40.71 24.57 -61.02
N ALA A 49 -41.48 25.55 -60.54
CA ALA A 49 -41.10 26.43 -59.43
C ALA A 49 -40.98 25.69 -58.08
N ALA A 50 -41.87 24.73 -57.78
CA ALA A 50 -41.79 23.96 -56.53
C ALA A 50 -40.56 23.02 -56.51
N LYS A 51 -40.14 22.46 -57.64
CA LYS A 51 -38.87 21.69 -57.73
C LYS A 51 -37.65 22.61 -57.65
N ALA A 52 -37.71 23.81 -58.23
CA ALA A 52 -36.65 24.79 -58.12
C ALA A 52 -36.45 25.25 -56.67
N GLU A 53 -37.54 25.58 -55.96
CA GLU A 53 -37.52 26.04 -54.57
C GLU A 53 -37.12 24.92 -53.59
N ILE A 54 -37.47 23.65 -53.90
CA ILE A 54 -36.98 22.48 -53.16
C ILE A 54 -35.47 22.27 -53.35
N THR A 55 -34.95 22.53 -54.55
CA THR A 55 -33.51 22.41 -54.83
C THR A 55 -32.72 23.55 -54.17
N ASP A 56 -33.33 24.71 -54.01
CA ASP A 56 -32.71 25.89 -53.40
C ASP A 56 -32.43 25.70 -51.91
N TRP A 57 -33.36 25.16 -51.11
CA TRP A 57 -33.10 24.91 -49.68
C TRP A 57 -32.10 23.78 -49.44
N GLU A 58 -32.09 22.74 -50.27
CA GLU A 58 -31.09 21.66 -50.19
C GLU A 58 -29.69 22.20 -50.51
N SER A 59 -29.60 23.09 -51.50
CA SER A 59 -28.36 23.77 -51.85
C SER A 59 -27.88 24.69 -50.73
N GLU A 60 -28.79 25.40 -50.06
CA GLU A 60 -28.49 26.28 -48.95
C GLU A 60 -28.07 25.49 -47.70
N ALA A 61 -28.76 24.40 -47.36
CA ALA A 61 -28.35 23.49 -46.30
C ALA A 61 -26.96 22.89 -46.56
N THR A 62 -26.62 22.61 -47.82
CA THR A 62 -25.28 22.15 -48.20
C THR A 62 -24.22 23.24 -48.01
N LYS A 63 -24.54 24.50 -48.35
CA LYS A 63 -23.66 25.66 -48.10
C LYS A 63 -23.41 25.87 -46.61
N TRP A 64 -24.45 25.84 -45.77
CA TRP A 64 -24.31 25.98 -44.32
C TRP A 64 -23.51 24.83 -43.69
N LYS A 65 -23.72 23.59 -44.15
CA LYS A 65 -22.89 22.44 -43.72
C LYS A 65 -21.43 22.60 -44.13
N ALA A 66 -21.16 23.05 -45.35
CA ALA A 66 -19.80 23.28 -45.83
C ALA A 66 -19.11 24.40 -45.05
N LEU A 67 -19.81 25.50 -44.80
CA LEU A 67 -19.32 26.61 -43.98
C LEU A 67 -19.01 26.12 -42.55
N SER A 68 -19.93 25.38 -41.91
CA SER A 68 -19.69 24.81 -40.58
C SER A 68 -18.42 23.95 -40.52
N ARG A 69 -18.19 23.09 -41.52
CA ARG A 69 -16.98 22.26 -41.60
C ARG A 69 -15.71 23.08 -41.81
N GLN A 70 -15.78 24.17 -42.57
CA GLN A 70 -14.64 25.09 -42.72
C GLN A 70 -14.28 25.76 -41.40
N HIS A 71 -15.29 26.20 -40.63
CA HIS A 71 -15.07 26.79 -39.32
C HIS A 71 -14.50 25.77 -38.31
N GLU A 72 -14.99 24.53 -38.31
CA GLU A 72 -14.44 23.44 -37.50
C GLU A 72 -12.98 23.13 -37.87
N ASN A 73 -12.67 22.99 -39.16
CA ASN A 73 -11.30 22.74 -39.62
C ASN A 73 -10.36 23.91 -39.29
N LYS A 74 -10.81 25.16 -39.43
CA LYS A 74 -10.02 26.34 -39.05
C LYS A 74 -9.73 26.35 -37.54
N HIS A 75 -10.70 25.94 -36.72
CA HIS A 75 -10.53 25.82 -35.28
C HIS A 75 -9.55 24.70 -34.90
N LEU A 76 -9.67 23.52 -35.53
CA LEU A 76 -8.72 22.42 -35.35
C LEU A 76 -7.30 22.83 -35.75
N ALA A 77 -7.15 23.50 -36.91
CA ALA A 77 -5.85 23.98 -37.39
C ALA A 77 -5.26 25.07 -36.48
N ALA A 78 -6.08 25.97 -35.92
CA ALA A 78 -5.63 26.96 -34.95
C ALA A 78 -5.11 26.32 -33.65
N LEU A 79 -5.68 25.18 -33.27
CA LEU A 79 -5.19 24.34 -32.17
C LEU A 79 -4.01 23.44 -32.57
N GLY A 80 -3.56 23.49 -33.82
CA GLY A 80 -2.44 22.69 -34.34
C GLY A 80 -2.79 21.26 -34.72
N PHE A 81 -4.07 20.87 -34.68
CA PHE A 81 -4.54 19.54 -35.04
C PHE A 81 -5.00 19.49 -36.49
N LYS A 82 -4.67 18.39 -37.19
CA LYS A 82 -5.04 18.19 -38.60
C LYS A 82 -6.44 17.60 -38.75
N SER A 83 -6.90 16.89 -37.73
CA SER A 83 -8.21 16.23 -37.69
C SER A 83 -8.66 15.99 -36.26
N LYS A 84 -9.95 15.71 -36.09
CA LYS A 84 -10.50 15.26 -34.81
C LYS A 84 -9.95 13.87 -34.42
N ASP A 85 -9.70 13.01 -35.39
CA ASP A 85 -9.14 11.66 -35.16
C ASP A 85 -7.75 11.71 -34.51
N GLU A 86 -6.92 12.69 -34.87
CA GLU A 86 -5.62 12.92 -34.25
C GLU A 86 -5.75 13.27 -32.76
N ILE A 87 -6.75 14.08 -32.39
CA ILE A 87 -7.04 14.43 -31.01
C ILE A 87 -7.46 13.19 -30.22
N ASP A 88 -8.34 12.38 -30.80
CA ASP A 88 -8.82 11.17 -30.14
C ASP A 88 -7.70 10.11 -30.01
N GLN A 89 -6.82 9.98 -31.00
CA GLN A 89 -5.61 9.14 -30.90
C GLN A 89 -4.66 9.63 -29.81
N LEU A 90 -4.39 10.93 -29.73
CA LEU A 90 -3.53 11.50 -28.70
C LEU A 90 -4.12 11.32 -27.30
N ARG A 91 -5.44 11.45 -27.14
CA ARG A 91 -6.14 11.16 -25.87
C ARG A 91 -6.00 9.69 -25.48
N GLN A 92 -6.20 8.77 -26.42
CA GLN A 92 -6.02 7.34 -26.16
C GLN A 92 -4.57 7.00 -25.81
N ALA A 93 -3.60 7.60 -26.50
CA ALA A 93 -2.19 7.41 -26.21
C ALA A 93 -1.82 7.96 -24.81
N ALA A 94 -2.31 9.15 -24.46
CA ALA A 94 -2.12 9.74 -23.14
C ALA A 94 -2.73 8.88 -22.03
N GLN A 95 -3.94 8.36 -22.25
CA GLN A 95 -4.60 7.45 -21.29
C GLN A 95 -3.79 6.17 -21.09
N LYS A 96 -3.34 5.52 -22.16
CA LYS A 96 -2.49 4.31 -22.06
C LYS A 96 -1.15 4.61 -21.38
N HIS A 97 -0.58 5.79 -21.61
CA HIS A 97 0.65 6.20 -20.94
C HIS A 97 0.42 6.37 -19.43
N ALA A 98 -0.68 7.00 -19.03
CA ALA A 98 -1.05 7.14 -17.63
C ALA A 98 -1.28 5.76 -16.97
N GLU A 99 -2.02 4.86 -17.63
CA GLU A 99 -2.23 3.48 -17.15
C GLU A 99 -0.91 2.71 -17.01
N PHE A 100 0.02 2.88 -17.96
CA PHE A 100 1.34 2.27 -17.90
C PHE A 100 2.16 2.84 -16.73
N GLU A 101 2.20 4.16 -16.56
CA GLU A 101 2.88 4.78 -15.43
C GLU A 101 2.32 4.31 -14.09
N ASP A 102 1.00 4.22 -13.95
CA ASP A 102 0.37 3.79 -12.71
C ASP A 102 0.65 2.31 -12.42
N THR A 103 0.66 1.47 -13.46
CA THR A 103 1.09 0.07 -13.35
C THR A 103 2.56 -0.01 -12.93
N GLN A 104 3.45 0.78 -13.54
CA GLN A 104 4.86 0.82 -13.17
C GLN A 104 5.08 1.30 -11.74
N LYS A 105 4.38 2.36 -11.30
CA LYS A 105 4.40 2.83 -9.91
C LYS A 105 3.92 1.73 -8.96
N SER A 106 2.85 1.02 -9.30
CA SER A 106 2.34 -0.09 -8.48
C SER A 106 3.33 -1.25 -8.40
N GLU A 107 4.00 -1.62 -9.49
CA GLU A 107 5.01 -2.68 -9.47
C GLU A 107 6.29 -2.24 -8.72
N LEU A 108 6.71 -0.98 -8.87
CA LEU A 108 7.83 -0.42 -8.09
C LEU A 108 7.50 -0.38 -6.59
N GLN A 109 6.28 0.00 -6.23
CA GLN A 109 5.82 -0.03 -4.84
C GLN A 109 5.86 -1.47 -4.30
N ARG A 110 5.33 -2.44 -5.03
CA ARG A 110 5.36 -3.86 -4.65
C ARG A 110 6.80 -4.38 -4.52
N ALA A 111 7.69 -3.98 -5.42
CA ALA A 111 9.11 -4.34 -5.35
C ALA A 111 9.79 -3.74 -4.10
N ASN A 112 9.50 -2.48 -3.77
CA ASN A 112 10.02 -1.81 -2.59
C ASN A 112 9.48 -2.41 -1.29
N GLU A 113 8.19 -2.76 -1.23
CA GLU A 113 7.59 -3.47 -0.09
C GLU A 113 8.25 -4.85 0.10
N ARG A 114 8.53 -5.57 -0.99
CA ARG A 114 9.25 -6.84 -0.91
C ARG A 114 10.68 -6.64 -0.42
N ALA A 115 11.41 -5.65 -0.95
CA ALA A 115 12.78 -5.34 -0.52
C ALA A 115 12.83 -5.00 0.97
N THR A 116 12.01 -4.06 1.43
CA THR A 116 11.94 -3.67 2.85
C THR A 116 11.55 -4.84 3.76
N SER A 117 10.63 -5.72 3.33
CA SER A 117 10.27 -6.92 4.11
C SER A 117 11.43 -7.92 4.24
N VAL A 118 12.29 -8.03 3.23
CA VAL A 118 13.46 -8.92 3.26
C VAL A 118 14.56 -8.29 4.11
N GLU A 119 14.79 -6.99 3.98
CA GLU A 119 15.74 -6.25 4.79
C GLU A 119 15.38 -6.33 6.27
N GLN A 120 14.11 -6.13 6.64
CA GLN A 120 13.63 -6.29 8.02
C GLN A 120 13.91 -7.69 8.58
N LYS A 121 13.64 -8.75 7.78
CA LYS A 121 13.94 -10.13 8.19
C LYS A 121 15.44 -10.37 8.34
N LEU A 122 16.25 -9.78 7.46
CA LEU A 122 17.70 -9.88 7.50
C LEU A 122 18.23 -9.22 8.78
N THR A 123 17.79 -7.98 9.06
CA THR A 123 18.16 -7.25 10.28
C THR A 123 17.71 -7.99 11.54
N GLU A 124 16.50 -8.56 11.56
CA GLU A 124 16.06 -9.37 12.69
C GLU A 124 16.97 -10.58 12.90
N LEU A 125 17.24 -11.36 11.84
CA LEU A 125 18.13 -12.53 11.92
C LEU A 125 19.54 -12.15 12.35
N GLN A 126 20.10 -11.06 11.83
CA GLN A 126 21.39 -10.54 12.27
C GLN A 126 21.36 -10.18 13.76
N SER A 127 20.32 -9.48 14.22
CA SER A 127 20.18 -9.14 15.64
C SER A 127 20.05 -10.39 16.52
N THR A 128 19.31 -11.42 16.09
CA THR A 128 19.19 -12.68 16.83
C THR A 128 20.54 -13.39 16.92
N ASN A 129 21.31 -13.39 15.83
CA ASN A 129 22.63 -14.02 15.80
C ASN A 129 23.60 -13.28 16.73
N ALA A 130 23.62 -11.95 16.65
CA ALA A 130 24.41 -11.10 17.55
C ALA A 130 24.04 -11.30 19.02
N ARG A 131 22.73 -11.37 19.36
CA ARG A 131 22.27 -11.69 20.73
C ARG A 131 22.83 -13.03 21.21
N LEU A 132 22.74 -14.06 20.38
CA LEU A 132 23.23 -15.40 20.72
C LEU A 132 24.76 -15.43 20.89
N MET A 133 25.49 -14.77 20.00
CA MET A 133 26.96 -14.67 20.08
C MET A 133 27.43 -13.90 21.30
N ALA A 134 26.81 -12.75 21.60
CA ALA A 134 27.11 -11.96 22.79
C ALA A 134 26.76 -12.73 24.07
N ALA A 135 25.60 -13.40 24.12
CA ALA A 135 25.22 -14.23 25.25
C ALA A 135 26.20 -15.38 25.51
N ALA A 136 26.64 -16.05 24.44
CA ALA A 136 27.65 -17.11 24.54
C ALA A 136 29.02 -16.56 24.99
N THR A 137 29.41 -15.37 24.52
CA THR A 137 30.70 -14.74 24.87
C THR A 137 30.77 -14.34 26.34
N HIS A 138 29.65 -13.84 26.89
CA HIS A 138 29.58 -13.33 28.26
C HIS A 138 28.94 -14.30 29.26
N ASN A 139 28.72 -15.56 28.86
CA ASN A 139 28.05 -16.60 29.66
C ASN A 139 26.70 -16.15 30.24
N ILE A 140 25.89 -15.45 29.44
CA ILE A 140 24.56 -15.02 29.83
C ILE A 140 23.59 -16.22 29.73
N PRO A 141 22.79 -16.50 30.78
CA PRO A 141 21.77 -17.55 30.73
C PRO A 141 20.76 -17.36 29.60
N PRO A 142 20.23 -18.44 29.00
CA PRO A 142 19.27 -18.36 27.90
C PRO A 142 18.02 -17.54 28.23
N ASP A 143 17.57 -17.59 29.49
CA ASP A 143 16.40 -16.87 29.98
C ASP A 143 16.55 -15.33 29.93
N LEU A 144 17.78 -14.83 29.79
CA LEU A 144 18.10 -13.40 29.76
C LEU A 144 18.54 -12.88 28.39
N ILE A 145 18.56 -13.74 27.36
CA ILE A 145 18.99 -13.35 26.00
C ILE A 145 18.05 -12.30 25.41
N ASP A 146 16.75 -12.42 25.66
CA ASP A 146 15.74 -11.46 25.16
C ASP A 146 15.93 -10.04 25.74
N LEU A 147 16.55 -9.92 26.93
CA LEU A 147 16.82 -8.62 27.56
C LEU A 147 17.90 -7.80 26.83
N LEU A 148 18.69 -8.44 25.95
CA LEU A 148 19.70 -7.76 25.12
C LEU A 148 19.05 -6.89 24.01
N GLY A 149 17.83 -7.22 23.60
CA GLY A 149 17.06 -6.46 22.60
C GLY A 149 17.64 -6.49 21.18
N SER A 150 17.19 -5.56 20.33
CA SER A 150 17.69 -5.34 18.98
C SER A 150 18.71 -4.19 18.94
N GLY A 151 19.56 -4.14 17.92
CA GLY A 151 20.57 -3.10 17.73
C GLY A 151 21.71 -3.58 16.84
N SER A 152 22.77 -2.77 16.73
CA SER A 152 24.02 -3.22 16.12
C SER A 152 24.70 -4.27 17.02
N ASP A 153 25.65 -5.01 16.44
CA ASP A 153 26.41 -6.03 17.17
C ASP A 153 27.15 -5.41 18.38
N GLU A 154 27.72 -4.22 18.20
CA GLU A 154 28.42 -3.48 19.25
C GLU A 154 27.49 -3.04 20.38
N GLU A 155 26.28 -2.58 20.06
CA GLU A 155 25.28 -2.18 21.06
C GLU A 155 24.76 -3.40 21.86
N ILE A 156 24.59 -4.54 21.19
CA ILE A 156 24.22 -5.80 21.84
C ILE A 156 25.35 -6.29 22.73
N ASN A 157 26.60 -6.27 22.26
CA ASN A 157 27.76 -6.69 23.04
C ASN A 157 27.98 -5.80 24.28
N THR A 158 27.86 -4.48 24.13
CA THR A 158 27.98 -3.55 25.28
C THR A 158 26.92 -3.82 26.34
N ARG A 159 25.66 -4.08 25.92
CA ARG A 159 24.59 -4.45 26.87
C ARG A 159 24.85 -5.81 27.51
N ALA A 160 25.39 -6.76 26.77
CA ALA A 160 25.76 -8.08 27.28
C ALA A 160 26.87 -7.98 28.34
N GLU A 161 27.89 -7.15 28.11
CA GLU A 161 28.95 -6.88 29.09
C GLU A 161 28.38 -6.34 30.40
N VAL A 162 27.57 -5.28 30.34
CA VAL A 162 26.93 -4.67 31.52
C VAL A 162 26.07 -5.69 32.27
N LEU A 163 25.33 -6.54 31.54
CA LEU A 163 24.48 -7.56 32.16
C LEU A 163 25.32 -8.64 32.83
N ALA A 164 26.39 -9.10 32.19
CA ALA A 164 27.29 -10.10 32.75
C ALA A 164 28.04 -9.58 33.98
N GLU A 165 28.47 -8.32 33.98
CA GLU A 165 29.06 -7.69 35.17
C GLU A 165 28.07 -7.66 36.35
N ARG A 166 26.80 -7.30 36.09
CA ARG A 166 25.76 -7.31 37.13
C ARG A 166 25.47 -8.72 37.63
N LEU A 167 25.43 -9.72 36.76
CA LEU A 167 25.27 -11.11 37.15
C LEU A 167 26.43 -11.61 38.01
N LYS A 168 27.67 -11.26 37.64
CA LYS A 168 28.87 -11.57 38.45
C LYS A 168 28.84 -10.88 39.81
N ALA A 169 28.40 -9.61 39.87
CA ALA A 169 28.29 -8.86 41.12
C ALA A 169 27.14 -9.35 42.03
N SER A 170 26.05 -9.87 41.44
CA SER A 170 24.92 -10.43 42.18
C SER A 170 25.08 -11.91 42.49
N ALA A 171 26.07 -12.60 41.92
CA ALA A 171 26.36 -13.98 42.26
C ALA A 171 26.75 -14.04 43.74
N PRO A 172 26.08 -14.88 44.56
CA PRO A 172 26.55 -15.11 45.92
C PRO A 172 28.01 -15.56 45.83
N PRO A 173 28.91 -15.11 46.74
CA PRO A 173 30.29 -15.57 46.73
C PRO A 173 30.22 -17.08 46.71
N SER A 174 30.75 -17.69 45.64
CA SER A 174 30.81 -19.13 45.48
C SER A 174 31.24 -19.66 46.83
N ALA A 175 30.32 -20.35 47.52
CA ALA A 175 30.63 -20.99 48.77
C ALA A 175 31.68 -22.00 48.39
N ALA A 176 32.95 -21.60 48.53
CA ALA A 176 34.11 -22.44 48.31
C ALA A 176 33.73 -23.72 48.99
N THR A 177 33.54 -24.78 48.19
CA THR A 177 33.19 -26.09 48.67
C THR A 177 34.21 -26.33 49.76
N GLN A 178 33.75 -26.26 51.01
CA GLN A 178 34.56 -26.56 52.18
C GLN A 178 34.81 -28.05 52.04
N HIS A 179 35.75 -28.41 51.17
CA HIS A 179 36.41 -29.69 51.11
C HIS A 179 37.18 -29.76 52.42
N ARG A 180 36.43 -29.96 53.51
CA ARG A 180 36.97 -30.62 54.67
C ARG A 180 37.49 -31.94 54.11
N PRO A 181 38.79 -32.24 54.25
CA PRO A 181 39.32 -33.51 53.84
C PRO A 181 38.41 -34.59 54.40
N VAL A 182 37.80 -35.38 53.52
CA VAL A 182 37.11 -36.59 53.92
C VAL A 182 38.20 -37.49 54.50
N GLU A 183 38.24 -37.63 55.82
CA GLU A 183 39.22 -38.47 56.53
C GLU A 183 39.19 -39.93 56.03
N SER A 184 38.19 -40.32 55.23
CA SER A 184 38.13 -41.58 54.49
C SER A 184 39.17 -41.73 53.37
N LEU A 185 39.92 -40.68 53.01
CA LEU A 185 41.00 -40.73 52.01
C LEU A 185 42.41 -40.74 52.65
N THR A 186 42.51 -40.74 53.98
CA THR A 186 43.79 -40.89 54.66
C THR A 186 44.23 -42.35 54.60
N PRO A 187 45.46 -42.67 54.12
CA PRO A 187 45.97 -44.04 54.14
C PRO A 187 45.95 -44.60 55.57
N GLY A 188 45.06 -45.57 55.84
CA GLY A 188 44.84 -46.16 57.17
C GLY A 188 43.51 -45.84 57.85
N ALA A 189 42.64 -45.02 57.24
CA ALA A 189 41.28 -44.81 57.73
C ALA A 189 40.41 -46.06 57.52
N ALA A 190 39.85 -46.59 58.60
CA ALA A 190 38.90 -47.68 58.54
C ALA A 190 37.64 -47.21 57.80
N THR A 191 37.27 -47.90 56.71
CA THR A 191 36.02 -47.63 55.99
C THR A 191 34.86 -47.87 56.97
N ALA A 192 34.14 -46.82 57.33
CA ALA A 192 32.88 -46.96 58.04
C ALA A 192 31.98 -47.90 57.22
N SER A 193 31.61 -49.02 57.84
CA SER A 193 30.86 -50.12 57.25
C SER A 193 29.62 -49.63 56.51
N GLY A 194 29.38 -50.16 55.30
CA GLY A 194 28.07 -49.99 54.67
C GLY A 194 27.87 -50.30 53.19
N SER A 195 28.90 -50.47 52.37
CA SER A 195 28.70 -50.83 50.96
C SER A 195 29.01 -52.31 50.74
N ALA A 196 27.98 -53.16 50.84
CA ALA A 196 28.02 -54.46 50.20
C ALA A 196 28.39 -54.23 48.73
N GLU A 197 29.53 -54.75 48.31
CA GLU A 197 30.00 -54.67 46.93
C GLU A 197 28.89 -55.17 46.02
N ALA A 198 28.31 -54.26 45.23
CA ALA A 198 27.51 -54.63 44.08
C ALA A 198 28.47 -55.33 43.11
N THR A 199 28.64 -56.64 43.30
CA THR A 199 29.37 -57.51 42.39
C THR A 199 28.77 -57.32 40.99
N PRO A 200 29.58 -57.25 39.91
CA PRO A 200 29.08 -56.99 38.55
C PRO A 200 27.91 -57.89 38.12
N ASP A 201 27.85 -59.10 38.67
CA ASP A 201 26.77 -60.06 38.47
C ASP A 201 25.41 -59.60 39.01
N GLN A 202 25.37 -58.72 40.02
CA GLN A 202 24.12 -58.16 40.55
C GLN A 202 23.43 -57.32 39.48
N TRP A 203 24.15 -56.43 38.80
CA TRP A 203 23.59 -55.58 37.73
C TRP A 203 23.04 -56.41 36.55
N ILE A 204 23.76 -57.48 36.19
CA ILE A 204 23.31 -58.41 35.14
C ILE A 204 22.02 -59.11 35.55
N ARG A 205 21.90 -59.48 36.83
CA ARG A 205 20.71 -60.16 37.36
C ARG A 205 19.49 -59.23 37.45
N THR A 206 19.69 -57.94 37.74
CA THR A 206 18.63 -56.92 37.71
C THR A 206 18.13 -56.65 36.29
N MET A 207 19.03 -56.58 35.30
CA MET A 207 18.68 -56.40 33.89
C MET A 207 17.93 -57.60 33.30
N ALA A 208 18.22 -58.82 33.77
CA ALA A 208 17.56 -60.04 33.33
C ALA A 208 16.18 -60.28 33.97
N GLY A 209 15.65 -59.32 34.75
CA GLY A 209 14.30 -59.38 35.31
C GLY A 209 14.08 -60.52 36.30
N ARG A 210 15.16 -61.11 36.86
CA ARG A 210 15.08 -62.26 37.73
C ARG A 210 15.42 -61.86 39.16
N THR A 211 14.45 -61.22 39.81
CA THR A 211 14.43 -61.07 41.27
C THR A 211 13.84 -62.33 41.93
N PRO A 212 14.28 -62.67 43.17
CA PRO A 212 13.94 -63.92 43.86
C PRO A 212 12.44 -64.11 44.12
#